data_AF-A0A1G5QFL2-F1
#
_entry.id   AF-A0A1G5QFL2-F1
#
_cell.length_a   1.000
_cell.length_b   1.000
_cell.length_c   1.000
_cell.angle_alpha   90.00
_cell.angle_beta   90.00
_cell.angle_gamma   90.00
#
_symmetry.space_group_name_H-M   'P 1'
#
loop_
_entity.id
_entity.type
_entity.pdbx_description
1 polymer ?
#
loop_
_entity_poly.entity_id
_entity_poly.type
_entity_poly.pdbx_seq_one_letter_code
_entity_poly.pdbx_strand_id
1 'polypeptide(L)'
;MAYTQLTETERYQISSLKKAGFSQRFIAESLKRSPSTISRELKRNQEVQTYCPEQAHLKGLARRHFAKKAVKITPEVKKWIKRLIWKDLSPEQVADYLKQHKGIFLHHETIYRLIYQDKIEGG
;
A
#
# COMPACT_ATOMS: atom_id res chain seq x y z
N MET A 1 -6.90 -15.12 -7.94
CA MET A 1 -7.46 -13.79 -8.26
C MET A 1 -6.66 -12.72 -7.54
N ALA A 2 -6.12 -11.75 -8.28
CA ALA A 2 -5.46 -10.59 -7.65
C ALA A 2 -6.50 -9.76 -6.89
N TYR A 3 -6.15 -9.30 -5.69
CA TYR A 3 -7.02 -8.41 -4.92
C TYR A 3 -7.09 -7.04 -5.60
N THR A 4 -8.28 -6.66 -6.09
CA THR A 4 -8.51 -5.37 -6.73
C THR A 4 -9.40 -4.50 -5.85
N GLN A 5 -8.94 -3.28 -5.56
CA GLN A 5 -9.73 -2.30 -4.81
C GLN A 5 -10.88 -1.75 -5.66
N LEU A 6 -11.93 -1.26 -5.00
CA LEU A 6 -13.02 -0.57 -5.69
C LEU A 6 -12.56 0.80 -6.18
N THR A 7 -12.80 1.09 -7.45
CA THR A 7 -12.55 2.40 -8.06
C THR A 7 -13.55 3.43 -7.53
N GLU A 8 -13.28 4.70 -7.80
CA GLU A 8 -14.23 5.78 -7.54
C GLU A 8 -15.53 5.57 -8.35
N THR A 9 -15.43 5.24 -9.64
CA THR A 9 -16.58 4.98 -10.51
C THR A 9 -17.47 3.85 -10.00
N GLU A 10 -16.88 2.73 -9.55
CA GLU A 10 -17.62 1.63 -8.95
C GLU A 10 -18.34 2.07 -7.67
N ARG A 11 -17.73 2.96 -6.87
CA ARG A 11 -18.38 3.51 -5.65
C ARG A 11 -19.59 4.37 -6.01
N TYR A 12 -19.53 5.16 -7.07
CA TYR A 12 -20.69 5.90 -7.57
C TYR A 12 -21.80 4.97 -8.06
N GLN A 13 -21.46 3.90 -8.80
CA GLN A 13 -22.44 2.90 -9.23
C GLN A 13 -23.11 2.18 -8.04
N ILE A 14 -22.35 1.83 -7.01
CA ILE A 14 -22.90 1.27 -5.75
C ILE A 14 -23.90 2.25 -5.13
N SER A 15 -23.57 3.55 -5.10
CA SER A 15 -24.47 4.58 -4.56
C SER A 15 -25.78 4.66 -5.33
N SER A 16 -25.70 4.76 -6.66
CA SER A 16 -26.88 4.84 -7.55
C SER A 16 -27.78 3.61 -7.44
N LEU A 17 -27.20 2.40 -7.49
CA LEU A 17 -27.96 1.15 -7.39
C LEU A 17 -28.57 0.95 -6.00
N LYS A 18 -27.86 1.35 -4.94
CA LYS A 18 -28.40 1.31 -3.57
C LYS A 18 -29.57 2.28 -3.39
N LYS A 19 -29.47 3.49 -3.94
CA LYS A 19 -30.58 4.48 -3.93
C LYS A 19 -31.79 3.98 -4.71
N ALA A 20 -31.58 3.22 -5.78
CA ALA A 20 -32.63 2.56 -6.55
C ALA A 20 -33.24 1.33 -5.85
N GLY A 21 -32.78 0.96 -4.64
CA GLY A 21 -33.36 -0.13 -3.85
C GLY A 21 -32.87 -1.54 -4.21
N PHE A 22 -31.82 -1.67 -5.04
CA PHE A 22 -31.30 -2.98 -5.41
C PHE A 22 -30.57 -3.68 -4.25
N SER A 23 -30.65 -5.01 -4.24
CA SER A 23 -29.94 -5.83 -3.24
C SER A 23 -28.43 -5.81 -3.44
N GLN A 24 -27.67 -6.06 -2.37
CA GLN A 24 -26.20 -6.13 -2.44
C GLN A 24 -25.71 -7.22 -3.40
N ARG A 25 -26.46 -8.31 -3.57
CA ARG A 25 -26.15 -9.39 -4.53
C ARG A 25 -26.25 -8.89 -5.97
N PHE A 26 -27.34 -8.21 -6.29
CA PHE A 26 -27.54 -7.61 -7.61
C PHE A 26 -26.43 -6.59 -7.95
N ILE A 27 -26.08 -5.73 -6.98
CA ILE A 27 -24.99 -4.75 -7.16
C ILE A 27 -23.66 -5.47 -7.43
N ALA A 28 -23.38 -6.55 -6.72
CA ALA A 28 -22.16 -7.32 -6.89
C ALA A 28 -22.08 -7.97 -8.28
N GLU A 29 -23.18 -8.57 -8.75
CA GLU A 29 -23.30 -9.16 -10.08
C GLU A 29 -23.12 -8.10 -11.18
N SER A 30 -23.81 -6.96 -11.06
CA SER A 30 -23.71 -5.84 -12.02
C SER A 30 -22.27 -5.31 -12.14
N LEU A 31 -21.53 -5.24 -11.04
CA LEU A 31 -20.13 -4.78 -11.03
C LEU A 31 -19.11 -5.90 -11.25
N LYS A 32 -19.57 -7.14 -11.48
CA LYS A 32 -18.71 -8.34 -11.55
C LYS A 32 -17.75 -8.45 -10.35
N ARG A 33 -18.23 -8.08 -9.16
CA ARG A 33 -17.52 -8.16 -7.88
C ARG A 33 -18.13 -9.23 -7.00
N SER A 34 -17.38 -9.68 -5.99
CA SER A 34 -17.94 -10.59 -4.99
C SER A 34 -18.95 -9.85 -4.10
N PRO A 35 -20.06 -10.50 -3.66
CA PRO A 35 -20.99 -9.92 -2.69
C PRO A 35 -20.29 -9.49 -1.39
N SER A 36 -19.25 -10.23 -0.98
CA SER A 36 -18.43 -9.89 0.19
C SER A 36 -17.69 -8.56 0.03
N THR A 37 -17.34 -8.16 -1.20
CA THR A 37 -16.72 -6.86 -1.48
C THR A 37 -17.70 -5.72 -1.23
N ILE A 38 -18.92 -5.84 -1.75
CA ILE A 38 -19.98 -4.84 -1.58
C ILE A 38 -20.40 -4.74 -0.11
N SER A 39 -20.57 -5.87 0.57
CA SER A 39 -20.91 -5.90 2.00
C SER A 39 -19.83 -5.21 2.85
N ARG A 40 -18.54 -5.54 2.65
CA ARG A 40 -17.42 -4.89 3.36
C ARG A 40 -17.34 -3.40 3.06
N GLU A 41 -17.56 -3.01 1.81
CA GLU A 41 -17.55 -1.62 1.37
C GLU A 41 -18.62 -0.80 2.09
N LEU A 42 -19.87 -1.28 2.06
CA LEU A 42 -20.98 -0.62 2.73
C LEU A 42 -20.78 -0.56 4.25
N LYS A 43 -20.38 -1.68 4.87
CA LYS A 43 -20.12 -1.74 6.33
C LYS A 43 -19.04 -0.76 6.77
N ARG A 44 -17.96 -0.60 6.00
CA ARG A 44 -16.83 0.29 6.34
C ARG A 44 -17.16 1.78 6.16
N ASN A 45 -18.19 2.12 5.39
CA ASN A 45 -18.55 3.50 5.06
C ASN A 45 -20.01 3.81 5.45
N GLN A 46 -20.55 3.11 6.47
CA GLN A 46 -21.93 3.24 6.96
C GLN A 46 -22.12 4.34 8.02
N GLU A 47 -21.07 5.10 8.37
CA GLU A 47 -21.14 6.12 9.45
C GLU A 47 -22.20 7.20 9.21
N VAL A 48 -22.71 7.33 7.98
CA VAL A 48 -23.78 8.26 7.61
C VAL A 48 -25.00 7.43 7.18
N GLN A 49 -26.21 7.88 7.53
CA GLN A 49 -27.48 7.25 7.10
C GLN A 49 -27.50 6.95 5.59
N THR A 50 -26.84 7.82 4.81
CA THR A 50 -26.68 7.68 3.36
C THR A 50 -25.24 7.37 3.00
N TYR A 51 -25.03 6.34 2.18
CA TYR A 51 -23.71 6.00 1.64
C TYR A 51 -23.21 7.12 0.72
N CYS A 52 -22.08 7.74 1.09
CA CYS A 52 -21.43 8.80 0.32
C CYS A 52 -20.20 8.27 -0.43
N PRO A 53 -20.22 8.19 -1.78
CA PRO A 53 -19.15 7.58 -2.56
C PRO A 53 -17.83 8.36 -2.49
N GLU A 54 -17.88 9.69 -2.48
CA GLU A 54 -16.70 10.57 -2.39
C GLU A 54 -15.95 10.34 -1.07
N GLN A 55 -16.68 10.40 0.06
CA GLN A 55 -16.10 10.11 1.37
C GLN A 55 -15.53 8.70 1.46
N ALA A 56 -16.23 7.71 0.89
CA ALA A 56 -15.78 6.33 0.87
C ALA A 56 -14.47 6.18 0.07
N HIS A 57 -14.33 6.92 -1.04
CA HIS A 57 -13.12 6.97 -1.84
C HIS A 57 -11.95 7.60 -1.05
N LEU A 58 -12.16 8.78 -0.46
CA LEU A 58 -11.15 9.47 0.37
C LEU A 58 -10.69 8.59 1.54
N LYS A 59 -11.62 7.95 2.25
CA LYS A 59 -11.31 6.97 3.31
C LYS A 59 -10.50 5.78 2.77
N GLY A 60 -10.78 5.33 1.55
CA GLY A 60 -10.02 4.29 0.86
C GLY A 60 -8.57 4.70 0.59
N LEU A 61 -8.38 5.91 0.06
CA LEU A 61 -7.06 6.50 -0.18
C LEU A 61 -6.28 6.69 1.12
N ALA A 62 -6.92 7.25 2.15
CA ALA A 62 -6.29 7.45 3.46
C ALA A 62 -5.81 6.13 4.06
N ARG A 63 -6.66 5.08 4.06
CA ARG A 63 -6.24 3.74 4.52
C ARG A 63 -5.04 3.19 3.75
N ARG A 64 -4.97 3.43 2.45
CA ARG A 64 -3.82 3.01 1.62
C ARG A 64 -2.57 3.79 1.97
N HIS A 65 -2.70 5.10 2.16
CA HIS A 65 -1.60 5.99 2.52
C HIS A 65 -1.01 5.66 3.88
N PHE A 66 -1.86 5.47 4.89
CA PHE A 66 -1.47 5.17 6.27
C PHE A 66 -1.28 3.68 6.56
N ALA A 67 -1.49 2.79 5.57
CA ALA A 67 -1.25 1.38 5.76
C ALA A 67 0.21 1.16 6.19
N LYS A 68 0.40 0.47 7.32
CA LYS A 68 1.73 0.09 7.79
C LYS A 68 2.39 -0.77 6.70
N LYS A 69 3.40 -0.21 6.04
CA LYS A 69 4.21 -0.93 5.07
C LYS A 69 5.32 -1.64 5.83
N ALA A 70 5.61 -2.89 5.46
CA ALA A 70 6.79 -3.57 5.96
C ALA A 70 8.03 -2.85 5.39
N VAL A 71 8.65 -1.99 6.19
CA VAL A 71 9.87 -1.28 5.82
C VAL A 71 11.06 -2.10 6.31
N LYS A 72 11.78 -2.74 5.38
CA LYS A 72 13.02 -3.48 5.70
C LYS A 72 14.18 -2.55 6.07
N ILE A 73 14.14 -1.30 5.63
CA ILE A 73 15.18 -0.29 5.88
C ILE A 73 14.80 0.48 7.15
N THR A 74 15.13 -0.07 8.31
CA THR A 74 15.01 0.66 9.57
C THR A 74 16.15 1.67 9.71
N PRO A 75 16.04 2.67 10.62
CA PRO A 75 17.14 3.59 10.89
C PRO A 75 18.45 2.89 11.26
N GLU A 76 18.35 1.77 11.98
CA GLU A 76 19.50 0.94 12.32
C GLU A 76 20.15 0.33 11.06
N VAL A 77 19.34 -0.24 10.16
CA VAL A 77 19.83 -0.79 8.89
C VAL A 77 20.48 0.29 8.03
N LYS A 78 19.91 1.51 7.99
CA LYS A 78 20.52 2.65 7.30
C LYS A 78 21.89 2.99 7.88
N LYS A 79 22.05 2.93 9.21
CA LYS A 79 23.35 3.14 9.89
C LYS A 79 24.37 2.06 9.52
N TRP A 80 23.96 0.79 9.48
CA TRP A 80 24.81 -0.31 9.03
C TRP A 80 25.25 -0.13 7.58
N ILE A 81 24.32 0.20 6.67
CA ILE A 81 24.62 0.47 5.25
C ILE A 81 25.64 1.60 5.13
N LYS A 82 25.42 2.76 5.77
CA LYS A 82 26.36 3.89 5.73
C LYS A 82 27.75 3.50 6.24
N ARG A 83 27.83 2.74 7.34
CA ARG A 83 29.11 2.28 7.90
C ARG A 83 29.86 1.33 6.98
N LEU A 84 29.15 0.46 6.25
CA LEU A 84 29.76 -0.50 5.34
C LEU A 84 30.22 0.19 4.05
N ILE A 85 29.43 1.13 3.53
CA ILE A 85 29.84 1.98 2.39
C ILE A 85 31.08 2.81 2.74
N TRP A 86 31.16 3.35 3.96
CA TRP A 86 32.34 4.08 4.42
C TRP A 86 33.61 3.23 4.57
N LYS A 87 33.47 1.90 4.51
CA LYS A 87 34.59 0.95 4.45
C LYS A 87 34.88 0.49 3.01
N ASP A 88 34.43 1.26 2.01
CA ASP A 88 34.59 1.00 0.58
C ASP A 88 33.96 -0.32 0.09
N LEU A 89 32.94 -0.83 0.78
CA LEU A 89 32.18 -2.00 0.31
C LEU A 89 31.18 -1.57 -0.77
N SER A 90 31.13 -2.34 -1.86
CA SER A 90 30.14 -2.13 -2.92
C SER A 90 28.71 -2.41 -2.43
N PRO A 91 27.66 -1.82 -3.02
CA PRO A 91 26.28 -2.09 -2.63
C PRO A 91 25.87 -3.57 -2.65
N GLU A 92 26.44 -4.36 -3.57
CA GLU A 92 26.29 -5.82 -3.61
C GLU A 92 26.92 -6.48 -2.39
N GLN A 93 28.16 -6.11 -2.05
CA GLN A 93 28.86 -6.62 -0.87
C GLN A 93 28.15 -6.22 0.43
N VAL A 94 27.59 -5.02 0.50
CA VAL A 94 26.78 -4.57 1.64
C VAL A 94 25.52 -5.43 1.78
N ALA A 95 24.83 -5.73 0.68
CA ALA A 95 23.65 -6.60 0.69
C ALA A 95 24.00 -8.02 1.19
N ASP A 96 25.11 -8.58 0.71
CA ASP A 96 25.59 -9.89 1.13
C ASP A 96 26.04 -9.90 2.59
N TYR A 97 26.72 -8.86 3.05
CA TYR A 97 27.11 -8.71 4.45
C TYR A 97 25.90 -8.66 5.39
N LEU A 98 24.87 -7.89 5.03
CA LEU A 98 23.63 -7.79 5.80
C LEU A 98 22.87 -9.13 5.83
N LYS A 99 22.89 -9.86 4.72
CA LYS A 99 22.31 -11.20 4.63
C LYS A 99 23.04 -12.18 5.58
N GLN A 100 24.37 -12.20 5.55
CA GLN A 100 25.17 -13.16 6.30
C GLN A 100 25.25 -12.87 7.81
N HIS A 101 25.43 -11.60 8.19
CA HIS A 101 25.70 -11.24 9.59
C HIS A 101 24.49 -10.69 10.34
N LYS A 102 23.44 -10.25 9.64
CA LYS A 102 22.25 -9.63 10.26
C LYS A 102 20.94 -10.34 9.91
N GLY A 103 20.96 -11.30 8.98
CA GLY A 103 19.76 -11.99 8.51
C GLY A 103 18.80 -11.07 7.73
N ILE A 104 19.30 -9.93 7.21
CA ILE A 104 18.48 -8.93 6.53
C ILE A 104 18.67 -9.07 5.02
N PHE A 105 17.59 -9.42 4.33
CA PHE A 105 17.59 -9.62 2.89
C PHE A 105 17.14 -8.35 2.17
N LEU A 106 18.12 -7.61 1.64
CA LEU A 106 17.93 -6.46 0.76
C LEU A 106 18.46 -6.78 -0.64
N HIS A 107 17.83 -6.21 -1.65
CA HIS A 107 18.39 -6.18 -3.00
C HIS A 107 19.40 -5.04 -3.09
N HIS A 108 20.54 -5.23 -3.76
CA HIS A 108 21.60 -4.21 -3.89
C HIS A 108 21.06 -2.89 -4.48
N GLU A 109 20.11 -2.95 -5.42
CA GLU A 109 19.41 -1.76 -5.95
C GLU A 109 18.72 -0.90 -4.88
N THR A 110 18.30 -1.52 -3.77
CA THR A 110 17.73 -0.78 -2.63
C THR A 110 18.78 0.10 -1.98
N ILE A 111 20.03 -0.37 -1.92
CA ILE A 111 21.18 0.36 -1.38
C ILE A 111 21.60 1.45 -2.37
N TYR A 112 21.67 1.16 -3.68
CA TYR A 112 21.91 2.19 -4.70
C TYR A 112 20.90 3.34 -4.61
N ARG A 113 19.60 3.03 -4.53
CA ARG A 113 18.56 4.05 -4.39
C ARG A 113 18.75 4.90 -3.13
N LEU A 114 19.18 4.31 -2.02
CA LEU A 114 19.49 5.06 -0.80
C LEU A 114 20.67 6.02 -1.00
N ILE A 115 21.73 5.57 -1.67
CA ILE A 115 22.91 6.41 -1.97
C ILE A 115 22.53 7.57 -2.89
N TYR A 116 21.76 7.29 -3.96
CA TYR A 116 21.29 8.34 -4.87
C TYR A 116 20.40 9.36 -4.17
N GLN A 117 19.54 8.90 -3.25
CA GLN A 117 18.70 9.79 -2.46
C GLN A 117 19.55 10.67 -1.52
N ASP A 118 20.54 10.11 -0.81
CA ASP A 118 21.48 10.85 0.05
C ASP A 118 22.22 11.94 -0.76
N LYS A 119 22.64 11.59 -1.99
CA LYS A 119 23.30 12.52 -2.92
C LYS A 119 22.39 13.68 -3.36
N ILE A 120 21.11 13.42 -3.56
CA ILE A 120 20.12 14.47 -3.90
C ILE A 120 19.86 15.37 -2.68
N GLU A 121 19.86 14.82 -1.48
CA GLU A 121 19.59 15.52 -0.23
C GLU A 121 20.77 16.35 0.31
N GLY A 122 21.93 16.32 -0.36
CA GLY A 122 23.07 17.21 -0.07
C GLY A 122 24.35 16.53 0.41
N GLY A 123 24.35 15.20 0.59
CA GLY A 123 25.52 14.42 1.02
C GLY A 123 25.71 14.37 2.53
#